data_AF-A0A8E0IDT0-F1
#
_entry.id   AF-A0A8E0IDT0-F1
#
_cell.length_a   1.000
_cell.length_b   1.000
_cell.length_c   1.000
_cell.angle_alpha   90.00
_cell.angle_beta   90.00
_cell.angle_gamma   90.00
#
_symmetry.space_group_name_H-M   'P 1'
#
loop_
_entity.id
_entity.type
_entity.pdbx_description
1 polymer ?
#
loop_
_entity_poly.entity_id
_entity_poly.type
_entity_poly.pdbx_seq_one_letter_code
_entity_poly.pdbx_strand_id
1 'polypeptide(L)' 'MILDDLVTVTKIRLARHQRQQSLADLKQTVAKMPRNHKPDFLTR' A
#
# COMPACT_ATOMS: atom_id res chain seq x y z
N MET A 1 -19.19 8.66 -10.32
CA MET A 1 -18.78 9.91 -9.64
C MET A 1 -17.26 9.87 -9.44
N ILE A 2 -16.57 11.02 -9.32
CA ILE A 2 -15.10 11.08 -9.17
C ILE A 2 -14.56 10.15 -8.05
N LEU A 3 -15.37 9.93 -7.00
CA LEU A 3 -15.09 8.99 -5.92
C LEU A 3 -15.03 7.52 -6.37
N ASP A 4 -15.91 7.09 -7.28
CA ASP A 4 -15.95 5.71 -7.76
C ASP A 4 -14.70 5.37 -8.58
N ASP A 5 -14.23 6.32 -9.39
CA ASP A 5 -13.01 6.19 -10.17
C ASP A 5 -11.79 6.12 -9.24
N LEU A 6 -11.77 6.96 -8.20
CA LEU A 6 -10.70 6.94 -7.20
C LEU A 6 -10.64 5.58 -6.48
N VAL A 7 -11.79 5.08 -6.02
CA VAL A 7 -11.92 3.78 -5.36
C VAL A 7 -11.46 2.65 -6.27
N THR A 8 -11.81 2.70 -7.55
CA THR A 8 -11.42 1.69 -8.54
C THR A 8 -9.91 1.68 -8.74
N VAL A 9 -9.30 2.85 -8.92
CA VAL A 9 -7.84 3.00 -9.06
C VAL A 9 -7.11 2.53 -7.80
N THR A 10 -7.62 2.86 -6.61
CA THR A 10 -7.02 2.42 -5.34
C THR A 10 -7.08 0.90 -5.19
N LYS A 11 -8.20 0.25 -5.54
CA LYS A 11 -8.33 -1.22 -5.49
C LYS A 11 -7.36 -1.92 -6.43
N ILE A 12 -7.17 -1.41 -7.65
CA ILE A 12 -6.22 -1.96 -8.62
C ILE A 12 -4.79 -1.88 -8.08
N ARG A 13 -4.40 -0.71 -7.54
CA ARG A 13 -3.07 -0.52 -6.94
C ARG A 13 -2.85 -1.43 -5.74
N LEU A 14 -3.86 -1.56 -4.88
CA LEU A 14 -3.79 -2.45 -3.72
C LEU A 14 -3.58 -3.92 -4.14
N ALA A 15 -4.34 -4.41 -5.11
CA ALA A 15 -4.20 -5.77 -5.61
C ALA A 15 -2.82 -6.02 -6.25
N ARG A 16 -2.29 -5.02 -6.97
CA ARG A 16 -0.93 -5.08 -7.53
C ARG A 16 0.14 -5.15 -6.44
N HIS A 17 0.02 -4.34 -5.39
CA HIS A 17 0.94 -4.36 -4.25
C HIS A 17 0.88 -5.68 -3.47
N GLN A 18 -0.31 -6.22 -3.23
CA GLN A 18 -0.48 -7.50 -2.53
C GLN A 18 0.11 -8.69 -3.29
N ARG A 19 0.17 -8.63 -4.63
CA ARG A 19 0.85 -9.66 -5.45
C ARG A 19 2.37 -9.58 -5.35
N GLN A 20 2.93 -8.39 -5.12
CA GLN A 20 4.37 -8.18 -5.06
C GLN A 20 4.93 -8.39 -3.64
N GLN A 21 4.11 -8.11 -2.62
CA GLN A 21 4.52 -8.20 -1.23
C GLN A 21 3.35 -8.70 -0.39
N SER A 22 3.57 -9.76 0.40
CA SER A 22 2.53 -10.27 1.27
C SER A 22 2.22 -9.27 2.38
N LEU A 23 0.97 -9.27 2.84
CA LEU A 23 0.55 -8.41 3.95
C LEU A 23 1.31 -8.75 5.25
N ALA A 24 1.71 -10.01 5.43
CA ALA A 24 2.50 -10.44 6.58
C ALA A 24 3.92 -9.83 6.55
N ASP A 25 4.58 -9.87 5.39
CA ASP A 25 5.91 -9.27 5.21
C ASP A 25 5.86 -7.76 5.39
N LEU A 26 4.79 -7.12 4.89
CA LEU A 26 4.58 -5.69 5.05
C LEU A 26 4.39 -5.32 6.53
N LYS A 27 3.56 -6.07 7.29
CA LYS A 27 3.39 -5.86 8.74
C LYS A 27 4.71 -6.00 9.49
N GLN A 28 5.50 -7.00 9.15
CA GLN A 28 6.79 -7.23 9.80
C GLN A 28 7.80 -6.11 9.45
N THR A 29 7.77 -5.61 8.22
CA THR A 29 8.59 -4.47 7.77
C THR A 29 8.21 -3.19 8.49
N VAL A 30 6.91 -2.89 8.58
CA VAL A 30 6.39 -1.71 9.30
C VAL A 30 6.69 -1.79 10.80
N ALA A 31 6.57 -2.97 11.42
CA ALA A 31 6.90 -3.15 12.83
C ALA A 31 8.38 -2.90 13.14
N LYS A 32 9.27 -3.12 12.17
CA LYS A 32 10.71 -2.87 12.27
C LYS A 32 11.11 -1.44 11.83
N MET A 33 10.19 -0.67 11.26
CA MET A 33 10.50 0.67 10.76
C MET A 33 10.60 1.69 11.90
N PRO A 34 11.63 2.56 11.89
CA PRO A 34 11.72 3.65 12.83
C PRO A 34 10.56 4.63 12.61
N ARG A 35 9.98 5.16 13.69
CA ARG A 35 8.79 6.04 13.66
C ARG A 35 8.92 7.27 12.77
N ASN A 36 10.15 7.66 12.42
CA ASN A 36 10.43 8.81 11.55
C ASN A 36 10.50 8.46 10.06
N HIS A 37 10.37 7.19 9.68
CA HIS A 37 10.35 6.77 8.29
C HIS A 37 8.93 6.37 7.92
N LYS A 38 8.24 7.25 7.19
CA LYS A 38 6.93 6.96 6.61
C LYS A 38 7.15 6.62 5.14
N PRO A 39 7.12 5.33 4.76
CA PRO A 39 7.21 4.97 3.35
C PRO A 39 6.01 5.57 2.65
N ASP A 40 6.24 6.27 1.54
CA ASP A 40 5.13 6.71 0.70
C ASP A 40 4.66 5.51 -0.13
N PHE A 41 3.54 4.92 0.30
CA PHE A 41 2.94 3.76 -0.34
C PHE A 41 2.15 4.12 -1.61
N LEU A 42 2.03 5.40 -1.96
CA LEU A 42 1.18 5.88 -3.06
C LEU A 42 1.95 6.27 -4.34
N THR A 43 3.28 6.31 -4.30
CA THR A 43 4.14 6.85 -5.38
C THR A 43 4.79 5.81 -6.30
N ARG A 44 4.40 4.52 -6.29
CA ARG A 44 4.97 3.49 -7.17
C ARG A 44 3.96 2.78 -8.08
#